data_AF-A0A9E3CQ06-F1
#
_entry.id   AF-A0A9E3CQ06-F1
#
_cell.length_a   1.000
_cell.length_b   1.000
_cell.length_c   1.000
_cell.angle_alpha   90.00
_cell.angle_beta   90.00
_cell.angle_gamma   90.00
#
_symmetry.space_group_name_H-M   'P 1'
#
loop_
_entity.id
_entity.type
_entity.pdbx_description
1 polymer ?
#
loop_
_entity_poly.entity_id
_entity_poly.type
_entity_poly.pdbx_seq_one_letter_code
_entity_poly.pdbx_strand_id
1 'polypeptide(L)' 'LPPEVSAAILRGDSRLKAIRNWRGLTQMYLEFKTDIGQGYLSDLENGRRTGTRETIAKLAQALDVPVEWLS' A
#
# COMPACT_ATOMS: atom_id res chain seq x y z
N LEU A 1 -1.94 -1.41 -13.88
CA LEU A 1 -2.16 -0.35 -12.87
C LEU A 1 -2.76 0.87 -13.56
N PRO A 2 -3.60 1.67 -12.90
CA PRO A 2 -4.10 2.94 -13.43
C PRO A 2 -2.93 3.87 -13.84
N PRO A 3 -3.13 4.78 -14.82
CA PRO A 3 -2.09 5.72 -15.25
C PRO A 3 -1.51 6.56 -14.12
N GLU A 4 -2.35 7.02 -13.18
CA GLU A 4 -1.96 7.85 -12.05
C GLU A 4 -1.03 7.10 -11.09
N VAL A 5 -1.34 5.83 -10.82
CA VAL A 5 -0.52 4.94 -9.99
C VAL A 5 0.83 4.71 -10.67
N SER A 6 0.82 4.41 -11.98
CA SER A 6 2.04 4.18 -12.75
C SER A 6 2.94 5.43 -12.76
N ALA A 7 2.35 6.61 -12.94
CA ALA A 7 3.07 7.88 -12.91
C ALA A 7 3.65 8.20 -11.53
N ALA A 8 2.94 7.87 -10.43
CA ALA A 8 3.46 8.04 -9.09
C ALA A 8 4.67 7.14 -8.81
N ILE A 9 4.61 5.88 -9.27
CA ILE A 9 5.74 4.95 -9.16
C ILE A 9 6.96 5.46 -9.92
N LEU A 10 6.77 6.00 -11.13
CA LEU A 10 7.86 6.61 -11.91
C LEU A 10 8.47 7.84 -11.22
N ARG A 11 7.72 8.53 -10.35
CA ARG A 11 8.23 9.64 -9.53
C ARG A 11 8.91 9.19 -8.22
N GLY A 12 8.95 7.88 -7.95
CA GLY A 12 9.63 7.31 -6.79
C GLY A 12 8.73 6.90 -5.63
N ASP A 13 7.41 6.99 -5.75
CA ASP A 13 6.53 6.38 -4.75
C ASP A 13 6.62 4.84 -4.83
N SER A 14 6.63 4.18 -3.67
CA SER A 14 6.43 2.73 -3.65
C SER A 14 5.04 2.38 -4.18
N ARG A 15 4.89 1.17 -4.71
CA ARG A 15 3.61 0.69 -5.26
C ARG A 15 2.47 0.77 -4.23
N LEU A 16 2.74 0.39 -2.98
CA LEU A 16 1.78 0.49 -1.88
C LEU A 16 1.33 1.94 -1.65
N LYS A 17 2.28 2.87 -1.54
CA LYS A 17 2.00 4.29 -1.32
C LYS A 17 1.23 4.90 -2.49
N ALA A 18 1.63 4.59 -3.72
CA ALA A 18 0.98 5.06 -4.94
C ALA A 18 -0.49 4.61 -5.00
N ILE A 19 -0.77 3.34 -4.71
CA ILE A 19 -2.14 2.80 -4.69
C ILE A 19 -2.95 3.42 -3.54
N ARG A 20 -2.37 3.54 -2.33
CA ARG A 20 -3.05 4.16 -1.19
C ARG A 20 -3.46 5.60 -1.50
N ASN A 21 -2.54 6.40 -2.05
CA ASN A 21 -2.81 7.77 -2.44
C ASN A 21 -3.86 7.86 -3.56
N TRP A 22 -3.80 6.98 -4.55
CA TRP A 22 -4.82 6.90 -5.62
C TRP A 22 -6.21 6.57 -5.09
N ARG A 23 -6.31 5.73 -4.04
CA ARG A 23 -7.57 5.47 -3.32
C ARG A 23 -8.00 6.60 -2.37
N GLY A 24 -7.19 7.65 -2.19
CA GLY A 24 -7.48 8.75 -1.29
C GLY A 24 -7.44 8.38 0.20
N LEU A 25 -6.71 7.31 0.57
CA LEU A 25 -6.69 6.77 1.92
C LEU A 25 -5.45 7.23 2.71
N THR A 26 -5.60 7.37 4.03
CA THR A 26 -4.48 7.65 4.94
C THR A 26 -3.86 6.35 5.45
N GLN A 27 -2.63 6.40 5.96
CA GLN A 27 -2.03 5.24 6.64
C GLN A 27 -2.83 4.86 7.89
N MET A 28 -3.36 5.86 8.63
CA MET A 28 -4.24 5.65 9.78
C MET A 28 -5.52 4.88 9.41
N TYR A 29 -6.10 5.14 8.23
CA TYR A 29 -7.23 4.36 7.73
C TYR A 29 -6.85 2.91 7.47
N LEU A 30 -5.69 2.65 6.85
CA LEU A 30 -5.22 1.28 6.63
C LEU A 30 -4.93 0.57 7.95
N GLU A 31 -4.33 1.24 8.92
CA GLU A 31 -4.11 0.70 10.26
C GLU A 31 -5.44 0.28 10.89
N PHE A 32 -6.43 1.17 10.92
CA PHE A 32 -7.76 0.85 11.43
C PHE A 32 -8.42 -0.33 10.70
N LYS A 33 -8.23 -0.45 9.39
CA LYS A 33 -8.84 -1.53 8.57
C LYS A 33 -8.12 -2.87 8.66
N THR A 34 -6.82 -2.88 8.94
CA THR A 34 -5.98 -4.08 8.81
C THR A 34 -5.33 -4.53 10.11
N ASP A 35 -5.40 -3.71 11.16
CA ASP A 35 -4.66 -3.85 12.41
C ASP A 35 -3.13 -3.84 12.20
N ILE A 36 -2.67 -3.27 11.09
CA ILE A 36 -1.25 -3.11 10.75
C ILE A 36 -0.80 -1.73 11.23
N GLY A 37 0.06 -1.70 12.25
CA GLY A 37 0.51 -0.45 12.86
C GLY A 37 1.09 0.56 11.87
N GLN A 38 0.81 1.86 12.09
CA GLN A 38 1.20 2.94 11.18
C GLN A 38 2.72 3.00 10.92
N GLY A 39 3.54 2.73 11.94
CA GLY A 39 5.00 2.65 11.78
C GLY A 39 5.44 1.54 10.82
N TYR A 40 4.78 0.38 10.87
CA TYR A 40 5.05 -0.72 9.95
C TYR A 40 4.56 -0.41 8.53
N LEU A 41 3.38 0.22 8.37
CA LEU A 41 2.91 0.74 7.08
C LEU A 41 3.91 1.73 6.47
N SER A 42 4.46 2.64 7.28
CA SER A 42 5.51 3.57 6.85
C SER A 42 6.78 2.84 6.41
N ASP A 43 7.21 1.81 7.13
CA ASP A 43 8.35 0.99 6.72
C ASP A 43 8.12 0.29 5.39
N LEU A 44 6.93 -0.26 5.16
CA LEU A 44 6.54 -0.89 3.89
C LEU A 44 6.52 0.12 2.75
N GLU A 45 5.91 1.30 2.96
CA GLU A 45 5.80 2.34 1.94
C GLU A 45 7.14 2.98 1.57
N ASN A 46 8.13 2.92 2.45
CA ASN A 46 9.48 3.42 2.20
C ASN A 46 10.47 2.30 1.81
N GLY A 47 10.01 1.06 1.66
CA GLY A 47 10.86 -0.08 1.31
C GLY A 47 11.86 -0.50 2.40
N ARG A 48 11.70 -0.03 3.64
CA ARG A 48 12.53 -0.46 4.79
C ARG A 48 12.21 -1.87 5.25
N ARG A 49 11.00 -2.35 4.96
CA ARG A 49 10.57 -3.73 5.22
C ARG A 49 9.76 -4.25 4.05
N THR A 50 9.74 -5.58 3.93
CA THR A 50 8.87 -6.30 3.01
C THR A 50 7.70 -6.92 3.79
N GLY A 51 6.49 -6.84 3.25
CA GLY A 51 5.30 -7.45 3.85
C GLY A 51 5.33 -8.97 3.71
N THR A 52 4.80 -9.69 4.68
CA THR A 52 4.50 -11.12 4.50
C THR A 52 3.35 -11.28 3.50
N ARG A 53 3.15 -12.50 2.97
CA ARG A 53 2.01 -12.78 2.09
C ARG A 53 0.66 -12.41 2.73
N GLU A 54 0.52 -12.65 4.03
CA GLU A 54 -0.68 -12.29 4.78
C GLU A 54 -0.85 -10.76 4.88
N THR A 55 0.22 -10.03 5.20
CA THR A 55 0.21 -8.56 5.23
C THR A 55 -0.18 -7.99 3.88
N ILE A 56 0.40 -8.49 2.79
CA ILE A 56 0.10 -8.05 1.43
C ILE A 56 -1.38 -8.33 1.07
N ALA A 57 -1.91 -9.50 1.45
CA ALA A 57 -3.32 -9.83 1.23
C ALA A 57 -4.27 -8.90 2.00
N LYS A 58 -3.99 -8.62 3.28
CA LYS A 58 -4.77 -7.67 4.11
C LYS A 58 -4.76 -6.26 3.52
N LEU A 59 -3.61 -5.79 3.07
CA LEU A 59 -3.48 -4.48 2.44
C LEU A 59 -4.22 -4.39 1.12
N ALA A 60 -4.13 -5.42 0.26
CA ALA A 60 -4.85 -5.48 -1.00
C ALA A 60 -6.37 -5.42 -0.78
N GLN A 61 -6.88 -6.18 0.21
CA GLN A 61 -8.28 -6.15 0.60
C GLN A 61 -8.72 -4.77 1.11
N ALA A 62 -7.93 -4.13 1.99
CA ALA A 62 -8.25 -2.81 2.53
C ALA A 62 -8.18 -1.68 1.49
N LEU A 63 -7.34 -1.85 0.46
CA LEU A 63 -7.21 -0.95 -0.69
C LEU A 63 -8.21 -1.26 -1.82
N ASP A 64 -8.99 -2.33 -1.68
CA ASP A 64 -9.93 -2.82 -2.70
C ASP A 64 -9.25 -3.07 -4.06
N VAL A 65 -8.09 -3.75 -4.06
CA VAL A 65 -7.35 -4.07 -5.30
C VAL A 65 -6.97 -5.55 -5.34
N PRO A 66 -6.71 -6.10 -6.54
CA PRO A 66 -6.13 -7.44 -6.65
C PRO A 66 -4.80 -7.53 -5.90
N VAL A 67 -4.53 -8.66 -5.25
CA VAL A 67 -3.30 -8.88 -4.47
C VAL A 67 -2.04 -8.78 -5.35
N GLU A 68 -2.19 -9.11 -6.62
CA GLU A 68 -1.17 -9.04 -7.67
C GLU A 68 -0.64 -7.62 -7.88
N TRP A 69 -1.42 -6.61 -7.47
CA TRP A 69 -1.00 -5.21 -7.53
C TRP A 69 -0.05 -4.84 -6.40
N LEU A 70 0.16 -5.70 -5.40
CA LEU A 70 1.10 -5.46 -4.29
C LEU A 70 2.20 -6.52 -4.19
N SER A 71 2.14 -7.58 -5.00
CA SER A 71 3.15 -8.63 -5.10
C SER A 71 4.34 -8.28 -6.00
#